data_AF-A0A2N0WAX6-F1
#
_entry.id   AF-A0A2N0WAX6-F1
#
_cell.length_a   1.000
_cell.length_b   1.000
_cell.length_c   1.000
_cell.angle_alpha   90.00
_cell.angle_beta   90.00
_cell.angle_gamma   90.00
#
_symmetry.space_group_name_H-M   'P 1'
#
loop_
_entity.id
_entity.type
_entity.pdbx_description
1 polymer ?
#
loop_
_entity_poly.entity_id
_entity_poly.type
_entity_poly.pdbx_seq_one_letter_code
_entity_poly.pdbx_strand_id
1 'polypeptide(L)'
;MNKISLKQKIKVICILQLSLGLAACFPPPEEREKESLEKFNQRNAPEFQIVDRVLYVDSPGDIENKAPDFKLKVPMNYLQGGINADGLVGQILSTGGGPFGYSRPKDPKEIPKLGTISFEITESGQPVILNKDGRPANKEDIYGFLISLYSGKNHPVNRVGNSRSTLESLNLFRAKDVYGLQNYKQMSCHDVEQIKEDIRLKAMGYQAAQVTLDRLANKSPDDPTPKNCISIESDQRWISAPEVPEEEAVSIYCGNLPLCEIKFRYKSRAVEIYTRKNRLFVLPKWQAYRKQVIKTIQQFETK
;
A
#
# COMPACT_ATOMS: atom_id res chain seq x y z
N MET A 1 -38.60 -50.79 -27.35
CA MET A 1 -37.75 -49.64 -26.96
C MET A 1 -37.22 -48.94 -28.20
N ASN A 2 -37.45 -47.63 -28.32
CA ASN A 2 -37.17 -46.85 -29.53
C ASN A 2 -35.65 -46.62 -29.70
N LYS A 3 -35.05 -46.98 -30.85
CA LYS A 3 -33.59 -46.95 -31.11
C LYS A 3 -32.94 -45.57 -30.87
N ILE A 4 -33.73 -44.49 -31.02
CA ILE A 4 -33.29 -43.11 -30.81
C ILE A 4 -33.02 -42.83 -29.32
N SER A 5 -33.85 -43.36 -28.42
CA SER A 5 -33.72 -43.21 -26.96
C SER A 5 -32.46 -43.91 -26.42
N LEU A 6 -32.08 -45.05 -27.00
CA LEU A 6 -30.89 -45.80 -26.59
C LEU A 6 -29.59 -45.07 -26.97
N LYS A 7 -29.53 -44.49 -28.19
CA LYS A 7 -28.38 -43.70 -28.65
C LYS A 7 -28.17 -42.43 -27.82
N GLN A 8 -29.24 -41.76 -27.41
CA GLN A 8 -29.16 -40.58 -26.53
C GLN A 8 -28.61 -40.95 -25.15
N LYS A 9 -29.09 -42.05 -24.54
CA LYS A 9 -28.60 -42.51 -23.23
C LYS A 9 -27.12 -42.88 -23.26
N ILE A 10 -26.65 -43.57 -24.31
CA ILE A 10 -25.24 -43.94 -24.45
C ILE A 10 -24.36 -42.70 -24.63
N LYS A 11 -24.78 -41.71 -25.43
CA LYS A 11 -24.06 -40.43 -25.57
C LYS A 11 -23.89 -39.70 -24.24
N VAL A 12 -24.95 -39.64 -23.43
CA VAL A 12 -24.92 -38.99 -22.11
C VAL A 12 -23.97 -39.72 -21.16
N ILE A 13 -23.98 -41.06 -21.14
CA ILE A 13 -23.06 -41.87 -20.33
C ILE A 13 -21.61 -41.67 -20.76
N CYS A 14 -21.33 -41.65 -22.07
CA CYS A 14 -19.97 -41.40 -22.57
C CYS A 14 -19.47 -40.00 -22.23
N ILE A 15 -20.31 -38.96 -22.33
CA ILE A 15 -19.94 -37.60 -21.94
C ILE A 15 -19.65 -37.53 -20.43
N LEU A 16 -20.48 -38.17 -19.59
CA LEU A 16 -20.28 -38.26 -18.14
C LEU A 16 -18.97 -38.97 -17.79
N GLN A 17 -18.66 -40.09 -18.44
CA GLN A 17 -17.41 -40.82 -18.22
C GLN A 17 -16.18 -40.06 -18.73
N LEU A 18 -16.28 -39.33 -19.85
CA LEU A 18 -15.24 -38.41 -20.31
C LEU A 18 -15.01 -37.26 -19.33
N SER A 19 -16.07 -36.67 -18.77
CA SER A 19 -15.94 -35.62 -17.75
C SER A 19 -15.38 -36.15 -16.42
N LEU A 20 -15.71 -37.38 -16.02
CA LEU A 20 -15.14 -38.04 -14.84
C LEU A 20 -13.66 -38.43 -15.05
N GLY A 21 -13.30 -38.90 -16.25
CA GLY A 21 -11.91 -39.20 -16.62
C GLY A 21 -11.04 -37.94 -16.70
N LEU A 22 -11.58 -36.83 -17.20
CA LEU A 22 -10.88 -35.54 -17.21
C LEU A 22 -10.71 -34.95 -15.81
N ALA A 23 -11.66 -35.16 -14.90
CA ALA A 23 -11.53 -34.75 -13.50
C ALA A 23 -10.46 -35.58 -12.75
N ALA A 24 -10.27 -36.85 -13.12
CA ALA A 24 -9.24 -37.74 -12.57
C ALA A 24 -7.81 -37.44 -13.10
N CYS A 25 -7.67 -36.65 -14.16
CA CYS A 25 -6.37 -36.23 -14.69
C CYS A 25 -5.74 -35.04 -13.93
N PHE A 26 -6.47 -34.41 -13.01
CA PHE A 26 -5.89 -33.37 -12.18
C PHE A 26 -5.47 -33.95 -10.82
N PRO A 27 -4.24 -33.70 -10.34
CA PRO A 27 -3.80 -34.19 -9.05
C PRO A 27 -4.76 -33.78 -7.94
N PRO A 28 -4.88 -34.53 -6.84
CA PRO A 28 -5.61 -34.10 -5.67
C PRO A 28 -5.20 -32.68 -5.23
N PRO A 29 -6.09 -31.89 -4.61
CA PRO A 29 -5.78 -30.53 -4.17
C PRO A 29 -4.50 -30.43 -3.32
N GLU A 30 -4.25 -31.44 -2.47
CA GLU A 30 -3.06 -31.52 -1.60
C GLU A 30 -1.75 -31.66 -2.41
N GLU A 31 -1.74 -32.46 -3.47
CA GLU A 31 -0.56 -32.63 -4.32
C GLU A 31 -0.27 -31.36 -5.13
N ARG A 32 -1.32 -30.68 -5.63
CA ARG A 32 -1.19 -29.38 -6.31
C ARG A 32 -0.66 -28.30 -5.38
N GLU A 33 -1.14 -28.26 -4.14
CA GLU A 33 -0.65 -27.33 -3.13
C GLU A 33 0.83 -27.58 -2.88
N LYS A 34 1.23 -28.83 -2.64
CA LYS A 34 2.64 -29.19 -2.42
C LYS A 34 3.54 -28.77 -3.58
N GLU A 35 3.16 -29.07 -4.83
CA GLU A 35 3.93 -28.67 -6.01
C GLU A 35 4.04 -27.14 -6.14
N SER A 36 2.96 -26.42 -5.84
CA SER A 36 2.94 -24.95 -5.86
C SER A 36 3.87 -24.35 -4.81
N LEU A 37 3.85 -24.89 -3.58
CA LEU A 37 4.73 -24.47 -2.49
C LEU A 37 6.20 -24.76 -2.79
N GLU A 38 6.50 -25.93 -3.35
CA GLU A 38 7.86 -26.28 -3.78
C GLU A 38 8.37 -25.32 -4.86
N LYS A 39 7.55 -25.03 -5.89
CA LYS A 39 7.90 -24.04 -6.93
C LYS A 39 8.07 -22.64 -6.36
N PHE A 40 7.24 -22.24 -5.40
CA PHE A 40 7.39 -20.96 -4.71
C PHE A 40 8.73 -20.89 -3.98
N ASN A 41 9.04 -21.90 -3.14
CA ASN A 41 10.27 -21.94 -2.35
C ASN A 41 11.50 -22.01 -3.26
N GLN A 42 11.47 -22.79 -4.34
CA GLN A 42 12.56 -22.84 -5.33
C GLN A 42 12.86 -21.47 -5.97
N ARG A 43 11.82 -20.63 -6.14
CA ARG A 43 11.95 -19.32 -6.78
C ARG A 43 12.36 -18.22 -5.82
N ASN A 44 11.89 -18.28 -4.57
CA ASN A 44 11.91 -17.14 -3.66
C ASN A 44 12.75 -17.37 -2.39
N ALA A 45 13.20 -18.60 -2.12
CA ALA A 45 14.12 -18.88 -1.04
C ALA A 45 15.51 -18.27 -1.31
N PRO A 46 16.30 -17.93 -0.27
CA PRO A 46 15.97 -18.11 1.15
C PRO A 46 15.08 -17.01 1.73
N GLU A 47 14.91 -15.88 1.04
CA GLU A 47 14.25 -14.67 1.56
C GLU A 47 12.78 -14.89 1.90
N PHE A 48 12.06 -15.68 1.08
CA PHE A 48 10.66 -16.02 1.31
C PHE A 48 10.49 -17.53 1.23
N GLN A 49 9.99 -18.13 2.30
CA GLN A 49 9.70 -19.55 2.37
C GLN A 49 8.31 -19.80 2.94
N ILE A 50 7.55 -20.69 2.32
CA ILE A 50 6.29 -21.17 2.88
C ILE A 50 6.53 -22.57 3.44
N VAL A 51 6.28 -22.72 4.73
CA VAL A 51 6.31 -24.01 5.44
C VAL A 51 5.05 -24.10 6.29
N ASP A 52 4.32 -25.21 6.19
CA ASP A 52 3.09 -25.46 6.94
C ASP A 52 2.08 -24.30 6.92
N ARG A 53 1.86 -23.71 5.74
CA ARG A 53 0.97 -22.55 5.52
C ARG A 53 1.34 -21.33 6.38
N VAL A 54 2.64 -21.15 6.61
CA VAL A 54 3.22 -19.96 7.21
C VAL A 54 4.27 -19.41 6.26
N LEU A 55 4.16 -18.13 5.91
CA LEU A 55 5.18 -17.39 5.20
C LEU A 55 6.26 -16.94 6.18
N TYR A 56 7.45 -17.48 6.02
CA TYR A 56 8.68 -17.00 6.61
C TYR A 56 9.30 -15.96 5.69
N VAL A 57 9.61 -14.81 6.26
CA VAL A 57 10.31 -13.71 5.59
C VAL A 57 11.63 -13.56 6.32
N ASP A 58 12.74 -13.68 5.60
CA ASP A 58 14.08 -13.39 6.08
C ASP A 58 14.75 -12.42 5.11
N SER A 59 14.32 -11.17 5.20
CA SER A 59 14.71 -10.12 4.26
C SER A 59 15.85 -9.29 4.84
N PRO A 60 17.04 -9.29 4.21
CA PRO A 60 18.18 -8.57 4.73
C PRO A 60 17.90 -7.07 4.83
N GLY A 61 18.54 -6.45 5.80
CA GLY A 61 18.57 -5.00 5.91
C GLY A 61 19.22 -4.36 4.68
N ASP A 62 18.75 -3.17 4.31
CA ASP A 62 19.52 -2.28 3.43
C ASP A 62 20.79 -1.78 4.16
N ILE A 63 21.95 -2.27 3.69
CA ILE A 63 23.27 -1.97 4.24
C ILE A 63 23.59 -0.48 4.16
N GLU A 64 23.21 0.19 3.06
CA GLU A 64 23.52 1.62 2.87
C GLU A 64 22.80 2.49 3.89
N ASN A 65 21.59 2.06 4.28
CA ASN A 65 20.75 2.76 5.25
C ASN A 65 20.83 2.19 6.68
N LYS A 66 21.81 1.29 6.95
CA LYS A 66 21.98 0.59 8.24
C LYS A 66 20.68 -0.03 8.77
N ALA A 67 19.84 -0.48 7.86
CA ALA A 67 18.58 -1.11 8.20
C ALA A 67 18.85 -2.46 8.88
N PRO A 68 18.16 -2.79 9.99
CA PRO A 68 18.21 -4.15 10.52
C PRO A 68 17.52 -5.13 9.57
N ASP A 69 17.88 -6.40 9.70
CA ASP A 69 17.17 -7.50 9.07
C ASP A 69 15.70 -7.50 9.50
N PHE A 70 14.84 -7.92 8.57
CA PHE A 70 13.42 -7.96 8.79
C PHE A 70 12.93 -9.40 8.67
N LYS A 71 12.59 -9.95 9.84
CA LYS A 71 12.17 -11.34 9.97
C LYS A 71 10.72 -11.41 10.42
N LEU A 72 9.90 -12.08 9.61
CA LEU A 72 8.48 -12.30 9.92
C LEU A 72 8.13 -13.78 9.83
N LYS A 73 7.20 -14.19 10.69
CA LYS A 73 6.47 -15.45 10.61
C LYS A 73 4.98 -15.15 10.46
N VAL A 74 4.50 -15.10 9.23
CA VAL A 74 3.13 -14.66 8.91
C VAL A 74 2.26 -15.88 8.56
N PRO A 75 1.21 -16.19 9.35
CA PRO A 75 0.24 -17.20 8.96
C PRO A 75 -0.49 -16.79 7.68
N MET A 76 -0.64 -17.71 6.73
CA MET A 76 -1.12 -17.37 5.38
C MET A 76 -2.54 -16.78 5.36
N ASN A 77 -3.37 -17.06 6.37
CA ASN A 77 -4.70 -16.44 6.49
C ASN A 77 -4.70 -14.93 6.76
N TYR A 78 -3.54 -14.33 7.10
CA TYR A 78 -3.39 -12.87 7.23
C TYR A 78 -2.95 -12.19 5.94
N LEU A 79 -2.52 -12.96 4.94
CA LEU A 79 -2.01 -12.43 3.69
C LEU A 79 -3.14 -12.28 2.68
N GLN A 80 -3.14 -11.16 1.97
CA GLN A 80 -3.98 -10.99 0.80
C GLN A 80 -3.56 -12.01 -0.27
N GLY A 81 -4.50 -12.80 -0.77
CA GLY A 81 -4.20 -13.93 -1.66
C GLY A 81 -3.52 -15.11 -0.94
N GLY A 82 -3.54 -15.12 0.39
CA GLY A 82 -3.02 -16.14 1.29
C GLY A 82 -3.65 -17.50 1.12
N ILE A 83 -4.89 -17.60 1.60
CA ILE A 83 -5.73 -18.79 1.50
C ILE A 83 -6.95 -18.42 0.65
N ASN A 84 -7.19 -19.17 -0.41
CA ASN A 84 -8.35 -18.98 -1.28
C ASN A 84 -9.62 -19.62 -0.67
N ALA A 85 -10.78 -19.45 -1.33
CA ALA A 85 -12.07 -19.91 -0.80
C ALA A 85 -12.18 -21.45 -0.66
N ASP A 86 -11.42 -22.19 -1.47
CA ASP A 86 -11.26 -23.64 -1.44
C ASP A 86 -10.25 -24.13 -0.40
N GLY A 87 -9.62 -23.21 0.35
CA GLY A 87 -8.72 -23.54 1.45
C GLY A 87 -7.29 -23.88 1.01
N LEU A 88 -6.93 -23.64 -0.24
CA LEU A 88 -5.58 -23.78 -0.80
C LEU A 88 -4.80 -22.47 -0.73
N VAL A 89 -3.47 -22.57 -0.83
CA VAL A 89 -2.60 -21.39 -0.90
C VAL A 89 -2.76 -20.67 -2.24
N GLY A 90 -3.06 -19.38 -2.17
CA GLY A 90 -3.19 -18.50 -3.34
C GLY A 90 -1.91 -17.73 -3.67
N GLN A 91 -2.06 -16.66 -4.45
CA GLN A 91 -0.96 -15.76 -4.80
C GLN A 91 -0.76 -14.69 -3.71
N ILE A 92 0.26 -14.87 -2.86
CA ILE A 92 0.57 -13.95 -1.75
C ILE A 92 1.55 -12.83 -2.07
N LEU A 93 2.38 -13.03 -3.09
CA LEU A 93 3.35 -12.04 -3.53
C LEU A 93 2.83 -11.42 -4.82
N SER A 94 2.56 -10.13 -4.77
CA SER A 94 2.39 -9.33 -5.98
C SER A 94 3.78 -9.16 -6.58
N THR A 95 4.11 -9.98 -7.58
CA THR A 95 5.33 -9.72 -8.34
C THR A 95 5.18 -8.50 -9.22
N GLY A 96 3.98 -7.97 -9.50
CA GLY A 96 3.86 -6.70 -10.23
C GLY A 96 2.47 -6.07 -10.22
N GLY A 97 2.45 -4.74 -10.09
CA GLY A 97 1.23 -3.94 -10.24
C GLY A 97 1.30 -2.51 -9.70
N GLY A 98 2.25 -1.70 -10.16
CA GLY A 98 2.21 -0.23 -10.06
C GLY A 98 2.70 0.39 -11.38
N PRO A 99 2.28 1.61 -11.77
CA PRO A 99 2.44 2.17 -13.12
C PRO A 99 3.89 2.41 -13.59
N PHE A 100 4.88 2.17 -12.72
CA PHE A 100 6.30 2.18 -13.06
C PHE A 100 6.88 0.82 -12.71
N GLY A 101 6.90 -0.05 -13.72
CA GLY A 101 7.22 -1.46 -13.60
C GLY A 101 8.63 -1.74 -13.08
N TYR A 102 8.73 -2.87 -12.40
CA TYR A 102 9.90 -3.72 -12.20
C TYR A 102 11.27 -3.10 -12.45
N SER A 103 12.10 -3.06 -11.42
CA SER A 103 13.51 -3.39 -11.61
C SER A 103 13.57 -4.88 -11.95
N ARG A 104 13.41 -5.26 -13.23
CA ARG A 104 14.00 -6.53 -13.68
C ARG A 104 15.47 -6.47 -13.25
N PRO A 105 16.02 -7.52 -12.63
CA PRO A 105 17.43 -7.54 -12.34
C PRO A 105 18.18 -7.30 -13.66
N LYS A 106 19.08 -6.32 -13.67
CA LYS A 106 19.83 -5.99 -14.90
C LYS A 106 20.81 -7.10 -15.23
N ASP A 107 21.18 -7.89 -14.23
CA ASP A 107 22.02 -9.07 -14.33
C ASP A 107 21.17 -10.36 -14.20
N PRO A 108 21.26 -11.32 -15.13
CA PRO A 108 20.66 -12.66 -14.99
C PRO A 108 21.08 -13.43 -13.73
N LYS A 109 22.15 -13.01 -13.05
CA LYS A 109 22.63 -13.58 -11.77
C LYS A 109 22.09 -12.86 -10.54
N GLU A 110 21.47 -11.70 -10.70
CA GLU A 110 20.86 -11.00 -9.56
C GLU A 110 19.63 -11.77 -9.10
N ILE A 111 19.62 -12.08 -7.81
CA ILE A 111 18.48 -12.71 -7.14
C ILE A 111 17.30 -11.73 -7.20
N PRO A 112 16.14 -12.12 -7.76
CA PRO A 112 14.97 -11.25 -7.82
C PRO A 112 14.59 -10.77 -6.42
N LYS A 113 14.69 -9.46 -6.16
CA LYS A 113 14.22 -8.87 -4.91
C LYS A 113 12.70 -8.72 -4.99
N LEU A 114 12.00 -9.52 -4.20
CA LEU A 114 10.56 -9.42 -4.05
C LEU A 114 10.23 -8.18 -3.20
N GLY A 115 9.50 -7.25 -3.80
CA GLY A 115 9.39 -5.90 -3.27
C GLY A 115 8.36 -5.70 -2.17
N THR A 116 7.30 -6.53 -2.07
CA THR A 116 6.12 -6.19 -1.25
C THR A 116 5.32 -7.38 -0.73
N ILE A 117 4.90 -7.31 0.53
CA ILE A 117 3.95 -8.25 1.18
C ILE A 117 2.63 -7.53 1.42
N SER A 118 1.51 -8.14 1.06
CA SER A 118 0.18 -7.53 1.11
C SER A 118 -0.72 -8.19 2.17
N PHE A 119 -1.43 -7.36 2.93
CA PHE A 119 -2.32 -7.77 4.01
C PHE A 119 -3.69 -7.13 3.82
N GLU A 120 -4.75 -7.84 4.20
CA GLU A 120 -6.10 -7.27 4.36
C GLU A 120 -6.57 -7.51 5.79
N ILE A 121 -6.88 -6.42 6.49
CA ILE A 121 -7.35 -6.45 7.88
C ILE A 121 -8.63 -5.65 8.04
N THR A 122 -9.39 -6.00 9.07
CA THR A 122 -10.56 -5.22 9.50
C THR A 122 -10.16 -4.01 10.36
N GLU A 123 -11.10 -3.10 10.62
CA GLU A 123 -10.92 -1.98 11.55
C GLU A 123 -10.53 -2.43 12.97
N SER A 124 -10.85 -3.66 13.40
CA SER A 124 -10.37 -4.23 14.68
C SER A 124 -8.98 -4.87 14.61
N GLY A 125 -8.39 -4.99 13.42
CA GLY A 125 -7.04 -5.51 13.19
C GLY A 125 -7.00 -7.01 13.03
N GLN A 126 -8.16 -7.62 12.78
CA GLN A 126 -8.28 -9.04 12.50
C GLN A 126 -8.07 -9.29 11.00
N PRO A 127 -7.53 -10.46 10.62
CA PRO A 127 -7.42 -10.83 9.21
C PRO A 127 -8.81 -10.91 8.59
N VAL A 128 -8.91 -10.52 7.32
CA VAL A 128 -10.16 -10.68 6.57
C VAL A 128 -10.37 -12.15 6.23
N ILE A 129 -11.48 -12.71 6.69
CA ILE A 129 -11.86 -14.09 6.37
C ILE A 129 -12.86 -14.05 5.21
N LEU A 130 -12.54 -14.73 4.12
CA LEU A 130 -13.44 -14.85 2.97
C LEU A 130 -14.40 -16.02 3.18
N ASN A 131 -15.65 -15.84 2.77
CA ASN A 131 -16.63 -16.91 2.70
C ASN A 131 -16.43 -17.76 1.42
N LYS A 132 -17.28 -18.78 1.23
CA LYS A 132 -17.22 -19.68 0.06
C LYS A 132 -17.40 -18.98 -1.29
N ASP A 133 -18.00 -17.79 -1.29
CA ASP A 133 -18.20 -16.97 -2.50
C ASP A 133 -17.05 -15.97 -2.73
N GLY A 134 -15.97 -16.05 -1.95
CA GLY A 134 -14.83 -15.14 -2.03
C GLY A 134 -15.12 -13.73 -1.50
N ARG A 135 -16.20 -13.55 -0.72
CA ARG A 135 -16.57 -12.27 -0.12
C ARG A 135 -16.13 -12.20 1.33
N PRO A 136 -15.72 -11.04 1.85
CA PRO A 136 -15.46 -10.88 3.27
C PRO A 136 -16.67 -11.32 4.10
N ALA A 137 -16.44 -12.18 5.09
CA ALA A 137 -17.48 -12.67 6.00
C ALA A 137 -17.87 -11.62 7.05
N ASN A 138 -17.02 -10.62 7.25
CA ASN A 138 -17.09 -9.61 8.32
C ASN A 138 -17.89 -8.38 7.84
N LYS A 139 -18.61 -7.71 8.77
CA LYS A 139 -19.31 -6.43 8.50
C LYS A 139 -18.49 -5.18 8.81
N GLU A 140 -17.30 -5.35 9.41
CA GLU A 140 -16.39 -4.23 9.72
C GLU A 140 -15.82 -3.62 8.44
N ASP A 141 -15.41 -2.35 8.51
CA ASP A 141 -14.64 -1.73 7.44
C ASP A 141 -13.31 -2.47 7.25
N ILE A 142 -12.91 -2.64 6.00
CA ILE A 142 -11.71 -3.37 5.58
C ILE A 142 -10.75 -2.42 4.89
N TYR A 143 -9.46 -2.56 5.21
CA TYR A 143 -8.40 -1.86 4.52
C TYR A 143 -7.19 -2.78 4.32
N GLY A 144 -6.39 -2.45 3.31
CA GLY A 144 -5.18 -3.19 2.99
C GLY A 144 -3.95 -2.46 3.48
N PHE A 145 -2.86 -3.18 3.75
CA PHE A 145 -1.56 -2.55 3.86
C PHE A 145 -0.46 -3.39 3.22
N LEU A 146 0.58 -2.69 2.76
CA LEU A 146 1.75 -3.22 2.11
C LEU A 146 2.99 -2.94 2.95
N ILE A 147 3.92 -3.90 3.00
CA ILE A 147 5.27 -3.70 3.56
C ILE A 147 6.27 -3.91 2.43
N SER A 148 7.15 -2.92 2.21
CA SER A 148 8.23 -3.02 1.22
C SER A 148 9.60 -2.71 1.80
N LEU A 149 10.65 -3.18 1.10
CA LEU A 149 12.02 -2.76 1.36
C LEU A 149 12.14 -1.23 1.30
N TYR A 150 13.00 -0.69 2.17
CA TYR A 150 13.36 0.72 2.20
C TYR A 150 14.15 1.06 0.94
N SER A 151 13.49 1.70 -0.02
CA SER A 151 14.19 2.46 -1.06
C SER A 151 13.69 3.89 -0.90
N GLY A 152 14.59 4.87 -0.89
CA GLY A 152 14.32 6.28 -0.57
C GLY A 152 13.05 6.92 -1.19
N LYS A 153 12.48 6.30 -2.24
CA LYS A 153 11.29 6.71 -2.98
C LYS A 153 9.95 6.41 -2.28
N ASN A 154 9.91 5.49 -1.32
CA ASN A 154 8.66 5.06 -0.68
C ASN A 154 8.43 5.73 0.70
N HIS A 155 9.17 6.79 1.03
CA HIS A 155 9.06 7.47 2.32
C HIS A 155 8.09 8.64 2.29
N PRO A 156 7.49 8.97 3.46
CA PRO A 156 6.87 10.27 3.64
C PRO A 156 7.96 11.34 3.48
N VAL A 157 7.86 12.13 2.40
CA VAL A 157 8.72 13.29 2.20
C VAL A 157 8.27 14.37 3.17
N ASN A 158 8.99 14.51 4.28
CA ASN A 158 8.77 15.60 5.24
C ASN A 158 9.91 16.62 5.24
N ARG A 159 11.08 16.33 4.64
CA ARG A 159 12.22 17.27 4.58
C ARG A 159 12.42 17.84 3.19
N VAL A 160 12.77 19.12 3.13
CA VAL A 160 13.21 19.79 1.90
C VAL A 160 14.56 19.18 1.48
N GLY A 161 14.54 18.32 0.47
CA GLY A 161 15.75 17.76 -0.12
C GLY A 161 16.48 18.77 -1.00
N ASN A 162 17.81 18.76 -0.96
CA ASN A 162 18.67 19.51 -1.88
C ASN A 162 18.83 18.81 -3.26
N SER A 163 18.06 17.74 -3.50
CA SER A 163 18.08 17.03 -4.76
C SER A 163 17.29 17.81 -5.81
N ARG A 164 17.92 18.06 -6.96
CA ARG A 164 17.29 18.66 -8.15
C ARG A 164 16.14 17.83 -8.75
N SER A 165 15.60 16.82 -8.04
CA SER A 165 14.47 16.01 -8.46
C SER A 165 13.15 16.74 -8.17
N THR A 166 12.64 17.37 -9.22
CA THR A 166 11.56 18.35 -9.30
C THR A 166 10.14 17.85 -8.95
N LEU A 167 9.93 16.67 -8.36
CA LEU A 167 8.57 16.17 -8.04
C LEU A 167 8.34 15.98 -6.54
N GLU A 168 9.33 15.47 -5.80
CA GLU A 168 9.24 15.21 -4.36
C GLU A 168 9.29 16.50 -3.54
N SER A 169 10.15 17.45 -3.92
CA SER A 169 10.20 18.78 -3.32
C SER A 169 8.93 19.59 -3.60
N LEU A 170 8.31 19.44 -4.77
CA LEU A 170 7.01 20.07 -5.09
C LEU A 170 5.87 19.56 -4.22
N ASN A 171 5.91 18.29 -3.76
CA ASN A 171 4.87 17.73 -2.91
C ASN A 171 4.86 18.36 -1.51
N LEU A 172 6.02 18.75 -0.96
CA LEU A 172 6.11 19.48 0.32
C LEU A 172 5.36 20.81 0.29
N PHE A 173 5.36 21.48 -0.86
CA PHE A 173 4.69 22.77 -1.04
C PHE A 173 3.25 22.64 -1.52
N ARG A 174 2.78 21.43 -1.86
CA ARG A 174 1.39 21.17 -2.27
C ARG A 174 0.57 20.47 -1.19
N ALA A 175 1.22 19.92 -0.17
CA ALA A 175 0.59 19.14 0.88
C ALA A 175 0.19 19.99 2.10
N LYS A 176 -0.82 19.52 2.83
CA LYS A 176 -1.31 20.11 4.09
C LYS A 176 -0.68 19.39 5.29
N ASP A 177 -0.57 20.04 6.45
CA ASP A 177 -0.19 19.31 7.66
C ASP A 177 -1.29 18.30 8.06
N VAL A 178 -0.89 17.08 8.39
CA VAL A 178 -1.77 16.05 8.97
C VAL A 178 -2.37 16.44 10.32
N TYR A 179 -1.74 17.37 11.07
CA TYR A 179 -2.23 17.92 12.34
C TYR A 179 -3.04 19.23 12.18
N GLY A 180 -3.24 19.69 10.95
CA GLY A 180 -3.90 20.96 10.63
C GLY A 180 -2.90 22.10 10.39
N LEU A 181 -3.35 23.14 9.69
CA LEU A 181 -2.54 24.25 9.13
C LEU A 181 -1.62 25.01 10.11
N GLN A 182 -1.74 24.77 11.42
CA GLN A 182 -1.12 25.62 12.43
C GLN A 182 0.37 25.39 12.66
N ASN A 183 0.96 24.29 12.17
CA ASN A 183 2.38 23.99 12.41
C ASN A 183 3.29 24.15 11.19
N TYR A 184 2.76 24.47 10.01
CA TYR A 184 3.61 24.64 8.83
C TYR A 184 4.25 26.03 8.81
N LYS A 185 5.56 26.10 9.03
CA LYS A 185 6.35 27.35 8.97
C LYS A 185 6.45 27.96 7.57
N GLN A 186 6.07 27.22 6.53
CA GLN A 186 6.10 27.61 5.12
C GLN A 186 4.70 27.43 4.52
N MET A 187 4.23 28.34 3.65
CA MET A 187 2.85 28.21 3.13
C MET A 187 2.78 27.17 1.99
N SER A 188 1.72 26.36 1.95
CA SER A 188 1.44 25.49 0.81
C SER A 188 0.79 26.28 -0.35
N CYS A 189 0.73 25.68 -1.54
CA CYS A 189 -0.03 26.21 -2.67
C CYS A 189 -1.50 26.44 -2.33
N HIS A 190 -2.07 25.57 -1.50
CA HIS A 190 -3.43 25.73 -1.04
C HIS A 190 -3.59 26.94 -0.13
N ASP A 191 -2.63 27.19 0.77
CA ASP A 191 -2.69 28.34 1.68
C ASP A 191 -2.55 29.65 0.89
N VAL A 192 -1.66 29.67 -0.11
CA VAL A 192 -1.49 30.82 -1.00
C VAL A 192 -2.74 31.06 -1.86
N GLU A 193 -3.39 30.01 -2.33
CA GLU A 193 -4.68 30.12 -3.05
C GLU A 193 -5.82 30.57 -2.13
N GLN A 194 -5.91 30.03 -0.92
CA GLN A 194 -6.89 30.45 0.07
C GLN A 194 -6.74 31.93 0.40
N ILE A 195 -5.50 32.41 0.60
CA ILE A 195 -5.20 33.85 0.81
C ILE A 195 -5.66 34.67 -0.40
N LYS A 196 -5.36 34.24 -1.63
CA LYS A 196 -5.81 34.92 -2.86
C LYS A 196 -7.33 34.97 -2.96
N GLU A 197 -8.00 33.88 -2.59
CA GLU A 197 -9.45 33.76 -2.63
C GLU A 197 -10.12 34.59 -1.54
N ASP A 198 -9.59 34.61 -0.32
CA ASP A 198 -10.05 35.46 0.79
C ASP A 198 -9.94 36.95 0.42
N ILE A 199 -8.86 37.35 -0.27
CA ILE A 199 -8.70 38.70 -0.86
C ILE A 199 -9.78 38.95 -1.92
N ARG A 200 -9.94 38.02 -2.89
CA ARG A 200 -10.91 38.15 -3.99
C ARG A 200 -12.34 38.30 -3.48
N LEU A 201 -12.70 37.52 -2.47
CA LEU A 201 -14.02 37.49 -1.84
C LEU A 201 -14.22 38.59 -0.79
N LYS A 202 -13.16 39.35 -0.43
CA LYS A 202 -13.16 40.30 0.69
C LYS A 202 -13.66 39.66 1.99
N ALA A 203 -13.20 38.44 2.26
CA ALA A 203 -13.52 37.72 3.48
C ALA A 203 -13.05 38.50 4.72
N MET A 204 -13.58 38.15 5.90
CA MET A 204 -13.16 38.78 7.15
C MET A 204 -11.65 38.61 7.34
N GLY A 205 -10.92 39.71 7.53
CA GLY A 205 -9.46 39.70 7.64
C GLY A 205 -8.69 39.83 6.31
N TYR A 206 -9.35 40.09 5.18
CA TYR A 206 -8.70 40.18 3.86
C TYR A 206 -7.55 41.19 3.77
N GLN A 207 -7.57 42.26 4.58
CA GLN A 207 -6.49 43.26 4.61
C GLN A 207 -5.19 42.66 5.15
N ALA A 208 -5.27 41.80 6.17
CA ALA A 208 -4.13 41.05 6.68
C ALA A 208 -3.67 39.99 5.65
N ALA A 209 -4.61 39.36 4.94
CA ALA A 209 -4.31 38.45 3.84
C ALA A 209 -3.54 39.17 2.71
N GLN A 210 -3.94 40.40 2.36
CA GLN A 210 -3.27 41.24 1.35
C GLN A 210 -1.82 41.53 1.75
N VAL A 211 -1.58 41.96 2.99
CA VAL A 211 -0.22 42.22 3.50
C VAL A 211 0.64 40.94 3.46
N THR A 212 0.05 39.80 3.79
CA THR A 212 0.74 38.50 3.72
C THR A 212 1.11 38.15 2.28
N LEU A 213 0.21 38.36 1.32
CA LEU A 213 0.48 38.12 -0.10
C LEU A 213 1.57 39.05 -0.66
N ASP A 214 1.57 40.32 -0.26
CA ASP A 214 2.58 41.29 -0.67
C ASP A 214 3.96 40.97 -0.08
N ARG A 215 4.02 40.49 1.17
CA ARG A 215 5.27 39.98 1.78
C ARG A 215 5.78 38.75 1.03
N LEU A 216 4.89 37.81 0.71
CA LEU A 216 5.25 36.64 -0.08
C LEU A 216 5.75 37.03 -1.49
N ALA A 217 5.17 38.08 -2.08
CA ALA A 217 5.61 38.58 -3.37
C ALA A 217 7.04 39.15 -3.34
N ASN A 218 7.50 39.62 -2.19
CA ASN A 218 8.81 40.24 -1.97
C ASN A 218 9.72 39.42 -1.04
N LYS A 219 9.45 38.12 -0.89
CA LYS A 219 10.22 37.22 -0.02
C LYS A 219 11.67 37.08 -0.47
N SER A 220 12.53 36.66 0.47
CA SER A 220 13.93 36.31 0.19
C SER A 220 14.03 35.21 -0.89
N PRO A 221 15.06 35.22 -1.75
CA PRO A 221 15.34 34.10 -2.66
C PRO A 221 15.49 32.75 -1.94
N ASP A 222 15.91 32.76 -0.68
CA ASP A 222 16.10 31.56 0.14
C ASP A 222 14.82 31.07 0.83
N ASP A 223 13.74 31.85 0.81
CA ASP A 223 12.42 31.40 1.27
C ASP A 223 11.83 30.47 0.21
N PRO A 224 11.59 29.18 0.51
CA PRO A 224 11.15 28.22 -0.49
C PRO A 224 9.62 28.25 -0.73
N THR A 225 8.85 29.05 0.02
CA THR A 225 7.38 29.13 -0.08
C THR A 225 6.94 29.54 -1.49
N PRO A 226 6.11 28.78 -2.21
CA PRO A 226 5.78 29.11 -3.59
C PRO A 226 4.97 30.43 -3.70
N LYS A 227 5.46 31.37 -4.49
CA LYS A 227 4.75 32.63 -4.80
C LYS A 227 3.61 32.42 -5.81
N ASN A 228 3.83 31.52 -6.77
CA ASN A 228 2.92 31.20 -7.87
C ASN A 228 2.82 29.68 -8.05
N CYS A 229 1.74 29.09 -7.56
CA CYS A 229 1.38 27.70 -7.87
C CYS A 229 -0.13 27.50 -7.74
N ILE A 230 -0.61 26.38 -8.29
CA ILE A 230 -2.03 26.00 -8.30
C ILE A 230 -2.19 24.75 -7.43
N SER A 231 -3.13 24.76 -6.48
CA SER A 231 -3.55 23.52 -5.81
C SER A 231 -4.42 22.74 -6.78
N ILE A 232 -4.08 21.48 -6.99
CA ILE A 232 -4.89 20.59 -7.80
C ILE A 232 -5.63 19.70 -6.81
N GLU A 233 -6.96 19.81 -6.73
CA GLU A 233 -7.76 18.98 -5.80
C GLU A 233 -7.53 17.48 -6.02
N SER A 234 -7.25 17.11 -7.26
CA SER A 234 -6.88 15.77 -7.70
C SER A 234 -5.58 15.23 -7.07
N ASP A 235 -4.75 16.12 -6.51
CA ASP A 235 -3.44 15.82 -5.96
C ASP A 235 -3.36 16.10 -4.46
N GLN A 236 -4.50 16.10 -3.76
CA GLN A 236 -4.55 16.40 -2.34
C GLN A 236 -3.71 15.41 -1.52
N ARG A 237 -2.71 15.98 -0.86
CA ARG A 237 -1.77 15.28 0.01
C ARG A 237 -1.72 15.98 1.37
N TRP A 238 -1.52 15.20 2.42
CA TRP A 238 -1.17 15.67 3.75
C TRP A 238 0.15 15.03 4.17
N ILE A 239 1.00 15.77 4.88
CA ILE A 239 2.30 15.27 5.34
C ILE A 239 2.59 15.80 6.74
N SER A 240 3.44 15.10 7.48
CA SER A 240 4.01 15.62 8.71
C SER A 240 4.92 16.82 8.45
N ALA A 241 4.97 17.74 9.42
CA ALA A 241 5.88 18.89 9.36
C ALA A 241 7.37 18.45 9.28
N PRO A 242 8.26 19.28 8.70
CA PRO A 242 9.67 18.91 8.50
C PRO A 242 10.48 18.60 9.75
N GLU A 243 10.09 19.17 10.88
CA GLU A 243 10.68 18.93 12.20
C GLU A 243 10.33 17.55 12.78
N VAL A 244 9.27 16.89 12.28
CA VAL A 244 8.88 15.56 12.77
C VAL A 244 9.98 14.55 12.42
N PRO A 245 10.44 13.72 13.36
CA PRO A 245 11.39 12.64 13.08
C PRO A 245 10.88 11.72 11.97
N GLU A 246 11.80 11.18 11.16
CA GLU A 246 11.43 10.36 9.99
C GLU A 246 10.66 9.08 10.38
N GLU A 247 10.95 8.54 11.57
CA GLU A 247 10.29 7.38 12.15
C GLU A 247 8.82 7.67 12.54
N GLU A 248 8.49 8.94 12.76
CA GLU A 248 7.16 9.42 13.13
C GLU A 248 6.41 10.08 11.97
N ALA A 249 7.12 10.42 10.91
CA ALA A 249 6.57 11.07 9.74
C ALA A 249 5.52 10.21 9.02
N VAL A 250 4.50 10.88 8.50
CA VAL A 250 3.43 10.29 7.70
C VAL A 250 3.15 11.14 6.47
N SER A 251 2.71 10.49 5.39
CA SER A 251 2.16 11.11 4.20
C SER A 251 0.83 10.45 3.88
N ILE A 252 -0.19 11.24 3.61
CA ILE A 252 -1.54 10.77 3.27
C ILE A 252 -1.90 11.35 1.91
N TYR A 253 -2.19 10.51 0.94
CA TYR A 253 -2.68 10.93 -0.37
C TYR A 253 -4.15 10.51 -0.52
N CYS A 254 -5.04 11.47 -0.81
CA CYS A 254 -6.47 11.22 -1.01
C CYS A 254 -6.98 11.91 -2.29
N GLY A 255 -6.12 12.00 -3.32
CA GLY A 255 -6.40 12.75 -4.54
C GLY A 255 -7.34 12.00 -5.50
N ASN A 256 -6.83 11.65 -6.68
CA ASN A 256 -7.58 11.05 -7.79
C ASN A 256 -8.18 9.66 -7.53
N LEU A 257 -7.86 9.06 -6.39
CA LEU A 257 -8.26 7.70 -6.09
C LEU A 257 -9.54 7.70 -5.24
N PRO A 258 -10.46 6.74 -5.45
CA PRO A 258 -11.61 6.52 -4.55
C PRO A 258 -11.19 5.94 -3.19
N LEU A 259 -9.91 6.09 -2.82
CA LEU A 259 -9.26 5.60 -1.62
C LEU A 259 -8.23 6.62 -1.14
N CYS A 260 -7.92 6.61 0.15
CA CYS A 260 -6.75 7.29 0.67
C CYS A 260 -5.62 6.29 0.92
N GLU A 261 -4.41 6.75 0.65
CA GLU A 261 -3.17 6.03 0.85
C GLU A 261 -2.40 6.69 2.00
N ILE A 262 -2.01 5.93 3.02
CA ILE A 262 -1.21 6.42 4.17
C ILE A 262 0.15 5.76 4.12
N LYS A 263 1.19 6.54 3.90
CA LYS A 263 2.60 6.13 3.87
C LYS A 263 3.31 6.55 5.14
N PHE A 264 4.00 5.62 5.78
CA PHE A 264 4.89 5.91 6.91
C PHE A 264 6.06 4.93 6.95
N ARG A 265 7.08 5.30 7.72
CA ARG A 265 8.23 4.44 7.99
C ARG A 265 7.98 3.62 9.26
N TYR A 266 8.27 2.32 9.20
CA TYR A 266 8.33 1.45 10.37
C TYR A 266 9.69 0.75 10.41
N LYS A 267 10.52 1.09 11.41
CA LYS A 267 11.94 0.68 11.46
C LYS A 267 12.64 1.03 10.14
N SER A 268 13.03 0.03 9.36
CA SER A 268 13.66 0.14 8.05
C SER A 268 12.78 -0.38 6.92
N ARG A 269 11.46 -0.22 7.05
CA ARG A 269 10.47 -0.65 6.06
C ARG A 269 9.53 0.50 5.74
N ALA A 270 9.18 0.61 4.46
CA ALA A 270 8.09 1.48 4.04
C ALA A 270 6.78 0.71 4.22
N VAL A 271 5.80 1.36 4.84
CA VAL A 271 4.47 0.81 5.06
C VAL A 271 3.46 1.73 4.40
N GLU A 272 2.57 1.13 3.61
CA GLU A 272 1.55 1.84 2.86
C GLU A 272 0.18 1.23 3.14
N ILE A 273 -0.75 2.04 3.66
CA ILE A 273 -2.11 1.63 3.98
C ILE A 273 -3.04 2.15 2.90
N TYR A 274 -3.86 1.27 2.31
CA TYR A 274 -4.89 1.61 1.35
C TYR A 274 -6.27 1.51 2.00
N THR A 275 -6.91 2.66 2.19
CA THR A 275 -8.22 2.76 2.84
C THR A 275 -9.33 2.91 1.80
N ARG A 276 -10.42 2.15 1.89
CA ARG A 276 -11.57 2.29 0.95
C ARG A 276 -12.47 3.51 1.25
N LYS A 277 -11.90 4.56 1.86
CA LYS A 277 -12.62 5.73 2.37
C LYS A 277 -11.95 7.01 1.88
N ASN A 278 -12.72 8.10 1.86
CA ASN A 278 -12.23 9.41 1.47
C ASN A 278 -11.56 10.16 2.64
N ARG A 279 -10.98 11.33 2.33
CA ARG A 279 -10.24 12.18 3.27
C ARG A 279 -11.00 12.53 4.56
N LEU A 280 -12.33 12.72 4.51
CA LEU A 280 -13.13 13.12 5.68
C LEU A 280 -13.17 12.03 6.76
N PHE A 281 -13.05 10.77 6.37
CA PHE A 281 -13.01 9.63 7.28
C PHE A 281 -11.57 9.28 7.70
N VAL A 282 -10.62 9.46 6.79
CA VAL A 282 -9.25 8.97 6.97
C VAL A 282 -8.41 9.93 7.81
N LEU A 283 -8.49 11.23 7.55
CA LEU A 283 -7.68 12.22 8.26
C LEU A 283 -7.94 12.23 9.78
N PRO A 284 -9.18 12.14 10.30
CA PRO A 284 -9.37 12.09 11.75
C PRO A 284 -8.86 10.79 12.41
N LYS A 285 -8.64 9.73 11.62
CA LYS A 285 -8.34 8.37 12.11
C LYS A 285 -6.94 7.85 11.75
N TRP A 286 -6.12 8.60 11.01
CA TRP A 286 -4.85 8.09 10.45
C TRP A 286 -3.90 7.51 11.49
N GLN A 287 -3.86 8.09 12.70
CA GLN A 287 -3.03 7.61 13.80
C GLN A 287 -3.48 6.22 14.30
N ALA A 288 -4.79 5.98 14.32
CA ALA A 288 -5.35 4.68 14.69
C ALA A 288 -4.95 3.60 13.67
N TYR A 289 -5.11 3.91 12.37
CA TYR A 289 -4.66 3.01 11.29
C TYR A 289 -3.16 2.69 11.42
N ARG A 290 -2.31 3.70 11.62
CA ARG A 290 -0.86 3.52 11.81
C ARG A 290 -0.57 2.60 13.01
N LYS A 291 -1.13 2.91 14.18
CA LYS A 291 -0.90 2.13 15.42
C LYS A 291 -1.33 0.67 15.26
N GLN A 292 -2.46 0.44 14.60
CA GLN A 292 -3.00 -0.88 14.38
C GLN A 292 -2.17 -1.71 13.40
N VAL A 293 -1.73 -1.12 12.30
CA VAL A 293 -0.82 -1.78 11.35
C VAL A 293 0.50 -2.12 12.01
N ILE A 294 1.09 -1.19 12.77
CA ILE A 294 2.32 -1.46 13.54
C ILE A 294 2.12 -2.64 14.50
N LYS A 295 1.02 -2.67 15.26
CA LYS A 295 0.71 -3.76 16.18
C LYS A 295 0.58 -5.10 15.44
N THR A 296 -0.04 -5.09 14.27
CA THR A 296 -0.20 -6.29 13.43
C THR A 296 1.16 -6.80 12.96
N ILE A 297 2.04 -5.92 12.47
CA ILE A 297 3.40 -6.30 12.05
C ILE A 297 4.17 -6.90 13.23
N GLN A 298 4.14 -6.24 14.39
CA GLN A 298 4.83 -6.70 15.62
C GLN A 298 4.41 -8.10 16.08
N GLN A 299 3.17 -8.53 15.81
CA GLN A 299 2.71 -9.88 16.15
C GLN A 299 3.40 -10.97 15.32
N PHE A 300 3.90 -10.62 14.13
CA PHE A 300 4.59 -11.55 13.23
C PHE A 300 6.11 -11.45 13.31
N GLU A 301 6.65 -10.43 13.96
CA GLU A 301 8.09 -10.25 14.08
C GLU A 301 8.75 -11.37 14.88
N THR A 302 9.83 -11.91 14.34
CA THR A 302 10.67 -12.90 15.03
C THR A 302 12.06 -12.33 15.32
N LYS A 303 12.72 -12.90 16.33
CA LYS A 303 14.11 -12.56 16.66
C LYS A 303 15.10 -13.09 15.61
#